data_AF-A0A087TSM5-F1
#
_entry.id   AF-A0A087TSM5-F1
#
_cell.length_a   1.000
_cell.length_b   1.000
_cell.length_c   1.000
_cell.angle_alpha   90.00
_cell.angle_beta   90.00
_cell.angle_gamma   90.00
#
_symmetry.space_group_name_H-M   'P 1'
#
loop_
_entity.id
_entity.type
_entity.pdbx_description
1 polymer ?
#
loop_
_entity_poly.entity_id
_entity_poly.type
_entity_poly.pdbx_seq_one_letter_code
_entity_poly.pdbx_strand_id
1 'polypeptide(L)' 'MIKCKAHVLDAKWRSKDVMLEEKADFSSLLLSEKVLRGLAKARFQHPSPIQLEAIPAG' A
#
# COMPACT_ATOMS: atom_id res chain seq x y z
N MET A 1 4.53 -23.07 -31.17
CA MET A 1 4.65 -23.18 -29.70
C MET A 1 3.66 -22.23 -29.06
N ILE A 2 2.66 -22.73 -28.34
CA ILE A 2 1.65 -21.90 -27.67
C ILE A 2 2.19 -21.54 -26.27
N LYS A 3 2.41 -20.26 -26.01
CA LYS A 3 2.77 -19.75 -24.68
C LYS A 3 1.52 -19.76 -23.80
N CYS A 4 1.35 -20.81 -23.00
CA CYS A 4 0.38 -20.78 -21.90
C CYS A 4 0.97 -19.93 -20.77
N LYS A 5 0.52 -18.67 -20.63
CA LYS A 5 0.84 -17.90 -19.42
C LYS A 5 0.14 -18.59 -18.26
N ALA A 6 0.91 -19.10 -17.30
CA ALA A 6 0.37 -19.82 -16.14
C ALA A 6 -0.59 -18.96 -15.30
N HIS A 7 -0.45 -17.63 -15.34
CA HIS A 7 -1.30 -16.72 -14.59
C HIS A 7 -1.63 -15.44 -15.37
N VAL A 8 -2.88 -14.98 -15.24
CA VAL A 8 -3.35 -13.65 -15.63
C VAL A 8 -3.39 -12.80 -14.36
N LEU A 9 -2.45 -11.86 -14.24
CA LEU A 9 -2.29 -11.04 -13.03
C LEU A 9 -3.48 -10.09 -12.83
N ASP A 10 -4.03 -9.57 -13.93
CA ASP A 10 -5.14 -8.59 -13.89
C ASP A 10 -6.52 -9.22 -13.72
N ALA A 11 -6.63 -10.56 -13.83
CA ALA A 11 -7.93 -11.24 -13.78
C ALA A 11 -8.57 -11.24 -12.39
N LYS A 12 -7.79 -11.08 -11.32
CA LYS A 12 -8.29 -11.13 -9.95
C LYS A 12 -7.31 -10.46 -9.00
N TRP A 13 -7.81 -9.51 -8.20
CA TRP A 13 -7.08 -8.99 -7.04
C TRP A 13 -6.81 -10.11 -6.05
N ARG A 14 -5.52 -10.33 -5.73
CA ARG A 14 -5.04 -11.48 -4.95
C ARG A 14 -4.75 -11.17 -3.48
N SER A 15 -4.98 -9.93 -3.06
CA SER A 15 -4.71 -9.42 -1.72
C SER A 15 -6.01 -8.93 -1.06
N LYS A 16 -7.08 -9.73 -1.17
CA LYS A 16 -8.40 -9.38 -0.61
C LYS A 16 -8.42 -9.44 0.91
N ASP A 17 -7.66 -10.37 1.47
CA ASP A 17 -7.41 -10.59 2.89
C ASP A 17 -6.77 -9.39 3.60
N VAL A 18 -6.11 -8.51 2.83
CA VAL A 18 -5.43 -7.31 3.33
C VAL A 18 -6.04 -6.02 2.75
N MET A 19 -7.25 -6.10 2.18
CA MET A 19 -7.96 -4.93 1.69
C MET A 19 -8.58 -4.17 2.86
N LEU A 20 -8.17 -2.92 3.06
CA LEU A 20 -8.78 -2.04 4.05
C LEU A 20 -10.08 -1.44 3.49
N GLU A 21 -11.13 -1.40 4.30
CA GLU A 21 -12.42 -0.78 3.93
C GLU A 21 -12.28 0.76 3.81
N GLU A 22 -11.46 1.36 4.67
CA GLU A 22 -11.08 2.78 4.58
C GLU A 22 -9.63 2.94 4.12
N LYS A 23 -9.42 3.88 3.20
CA LYS A 23 -8.08 4.28 2.79
C LYS A 23 -7.52 5.29 3.79
N ALA A 24 -6.53 4.85 4.58
CA ALA A 24 -5.70 5.76 5.35
C ALA A 24 -4.66 6.45 4.45
N ASP A 25 -4.24 7.66 4.83
CA ASP A 25 -3.13 8.38 4.21
C ASP A 25 -1.95 8.47 5.18
N PHE A 26 -0.73 8.48 4.67
CA PHE A 26 0.46 8.61 5.54
C PHE A 26 0.45 9.89 6.39
N SER A 27 -0.28 10.93 5.99
CA SER A 27 -0.44 12.17 6.76
C SER A 27 -1.20 11.98 8.08
N SER A 28 -1.98 10.90 8.24
CA SER A 28 -2.69 10.60 9.50
C SER A 28 -1.78 9.93 10.55
N LEU A 29 -0.55 9.57 10.19
CA LEU A 29 0.37 8.81 11.05
C LEU A 29 1.38 9.71 11.80
N LEU A 30 1.14 11.01 11.86
CA LEU A 30 1.97 11.99 12.60
C LEU A 30 3.47 11.95 12.24
N LEU A 31 3.78 11.56 11.00
CA LEU A 31 5.15 11.50 10.49
C LEU A 31 5.70 12.91 10.23
N SER A 32 7.02 13.07 10.38
CA SER A 32 7.68 14.34 10.02
C SER A 32 7.47 14.72 8.55
N GLU A 33 7.44 16.03 8.27
CA GLU A 33 7.27 16.55 6.90
C GLU A 33 8.32 16.02 5.92
N LYS A 34 9.57 15.82 6.39
CA LYS A 34 10.65 15.25 5.59
C LYS A 34 10.31 13.84 5.10
N VAL A 35 9.69 13.02 5.95
CA VAL A 35 9.28 11.64 5.61
C VAL A 35 8.10 11.67 4.65
N LEU A 36 7.06 12.46 4.94
CA LEU A 36 5.88 12.60 4.08
C LEU A 36 6.26 13.03 2.65
N ARG A 37 7.19 14.00 2.51
CA ARG A 37 7.72 14.41 1.21
C ARG A 37 8.47 13.29 0.48
N GLY A 38 9.19 12.45 1.21
CA GLY A 38 9.87 11.28 0.65
C GLY A 38 8.89 10.25 0.10
N LEU A 39 7.86 9.91 0.88
CA LEU A 39 6.80 8.97 0.51
C LEU A 39 6.05 9.46 -0.75
N ALA A 40 5.66 10.73 -0.77
CA ALA A 40 4.98 11.33 -1.92
C ALA A 40 5.82 11.29 -3.21
N LYS A 41 7.11 11.64 -3.13
CA LYS A 41 8.05 11.56 -4.27
C LYS A 41 8.23 10.14 -4.78
N ALA A 42 8.23 9.16 -3.88
CA ALA A 42 8.29 7.74 -4.20
C ALA A 42 6.93 7.12 -4.58
N ARG A 43 5.87 7.93 -4.66
CA ARG A 43 4.50 7.52 -5.03
C ARG A 43 3.84 6.57 -4.02
N PHE A 44 4.30 6.55 -2.77
CA PHE A 44 3.62 5.91 -1.66
C PHE A 44 2.53 6.85 -1.13
N GLN A 45 1.27 6.57 -1.51
CA GLN A 45 0.12 7.40 -1.14
C GLN A 45 -0.58 6.90 0.13
N HIS A 46 -0.78 5.58 0.22
CA HIS A 46 -1.47 4.94 1.33
C HIS A 46 -0.56 3.90 2.01
N PRO A 47 -0.54 3.83 3.34
CA PRO A 47 0.08 2.73 4.06
C PRO A 47 -0.67 1.42 3.79
N SER A 48 0.08 0.32 3.78
CA SER A 48 -0.49 -1.03 3.83
C SER A 48 -0.94 -1.39 5.25
N PRO A 49 -1.79 -2.43 5.44
CA PRO A 49 -2.24 -2.84 6.77
C PRO A 49 -1.09 -3.11 7.74
N ILE A 50 -0.04 -3.83 7.30
CA ILE A 50 1.11 -4.12 8.16
C ILE A 50 1.87 -2.84 8.57
N GLN A 51 1.86 -1.80 7.74
CA GLN A 51 2.46 -0.51 8.07
C GLN A 51 1.59 0.29 9.03
N LEU A 52 0.27 0.14 9.01
CA LEU A 52 -0.60 0.75 10.02
C LEU A 52 -0.37 0.11 11.40
N GLU A 53 -0.23 -1.22 11.44
CA GLU A 53 0.05 -1.94 12.69
C GLU A 53 1.47 -1.67 13.23
N ALA A 54 2.46 -1.56 12.36
CA ALA A 54 3.87 -1.35 12.76
C ALA A 54 4.23 0.13 12.98
N ILE A 55 3.51 1.00 12.27
CA ILE A 55 3.34 2.45 12.38
C ILE A 55 2.98 3.02 13.76
N PRO A 56 3.86 3.42 14.69
CA PRO A 56 3.38 4.02 15.92
C PRO A 56 2.71 5.35 15.56
N ALA A 57 1.41 5.48 15.83
CA ALA A 57 0.79 6.79 15.90
C ALA A 57 1.46 7.51 17.08
N GLY A 58 2.13 8.62 16.79
CA GLY A 58 3.02 9.32 17.71
C GLY A 58 2.47 9.58 19.11
#